data_AF-K2B3K0-F1
#
_entry.id   AF-K2B3K0-F1
#
_cell.length_a   1.000
_cell.length_b   1.000
_cell.length_c   1.000
_cell.angle_alpha   90.00
_cell.angle_beta   90.00
_cell.angle_gamma   90.00
#
_symmetry.space_group_name_H-M   'P 1'
#
loop_
_entity.id
_entity.type
_entity.pdbx_description
1 polymer ?
#
loop_
_entity_poly.entity_id
_entity_poly.type
_entity_poly.pdbx_seq_one_letter_code
_entity_poly.pdbx_strand_id
1 'polypeptide(L)'
;MKSKNSILIAVIIVLVIVVGYFMSKQYNWFNKNKYTAAYLQTGELYFGEKVGMAGFNLKNAWLLNKGEDGKYSLQEFSQAAWKPVGAMHLAKDKVVFWTNIDENSDIAKLIKGEKKSSDVQPSTTSTESSTTTNK
;
A
#
# COMPACT_ATOMS: atom_id res chain seq x y z
N MET A 1 -32.53 -36.70 -24.61
CA MET A 1 -31.52 -36.99 -23.57
C MET A 1 -30.23 -36.30 -23.98
N LYS A 2 -29.82 -35.21 -23.31
CA LYS A 2 -28.53 -34.57 -23.61
C LYS A 2 -27.43 -35.59 -23.31
N SER A 3 -26.57 -35.87 -24.29
CA SER A 3 -25.47 -36.81 -24.10
C SER A 3 -24.58 -36.30 -22.98
N LYS A 4 -24.03 -37.20 -22.16
CA LYS A 4 -23.20 -36.88 -21.00
C LYS A 4 -22.05 -35.90 -21.37
N ASN A 5 -21.59 -35.96 -22.62
CA ASN A 5 -20.56 -35.08 -23.18
C ASN A 5 -21.02 -33.61 -23.31
N SER A 6 -22.27 -33.34 -23.66
CA SER A 6 -22.78 -31.96 -23.74
C SER A 6 -22.94 -31.32 -22.35
N ILE A 7 -23.26 -32.12 -21.33
CA ILE A 7 -23.30 -31.64 -19.93
C ILE A 7 -21.89 -31.37 -19.42
N LEU A 8 -20.92 -32.26 -19.73
CA LEU A 8 -19.51 -32.04 -19.39
C LEU A 8 -18.97 -30.74 -20.00
N ILE A 9 -19.23 -30.51 -21.28
CA ILE A 9 -18.81 -29.29 -21.99
C ILE A 9 -19.43 -28.04 -21.35
N ALA A 10 -20.72 -28.08 -21.02
CA ALA A 10 -21.39 -26.96 -20.35
C ALA A 10 -20.77 -26.65 -18.98
N VAL A 11 -20.43 -27.68 -18.20
CA VAL A 11 -19.76 -27.51 -16.90
C VAL A 11 -18.37 -26.91 -17.06
N ILE A 12 -17.59 -27.35 -18.05
CA ILE A 12 -16.25 -26.80 -18.32
C ILE A 12 -16.35 -25.31 -18.70
N ILE A 13 -17.30 -24.95 -19.56
CA ILE A 13 -17.49 -23.54 -19.97
C ILE A 13 -17.83 -22.66 -18.75
N VAL A 14 -18.75 -23.12 -17.89
CA VAL A 14 -19.09 -22.39 -16.66
C VAL A 14 -17.87 -22.26 -15.75
N LEU A 15 -17.08 -23.31 -15.60
CA LEU A 15 -15.86 -23.29 -14.79
C LEU A 15 -14.85 -22.25 -15.30
N VAL A 16 -14.62 -22.21 -16.62
CA VAL A 16 -13.71 -21.24 -17.25
C VAL A 16 -14.19 -19.81 -17.04
N ILE A 17 -15.49 -19.55 -17.15
CA ILE A 17 -16.07 -18.22 -16.91
C ILE A 17 -15.87 -17.80 -15.45
N VAL A 18 -16.12 -18.71 -14.50
CA VAL A 18 -15.94 -18.43 -13.06
C VAL A 18 -14.47 -18.14 -12.76
N VAL A 19 -13.54 -18.99 -13.22
CA VAL A 19 -12.10 -18.79 -13.02
C VAL A 19 -11.64 -17.48 -13.65
N GLY A 20 -12.05 -17.20 -14.89
CA GLY A 20 -11.73 -15.96 -15.58
C GLY A 20 -12.24 -14.72 -14.84
N TYR A 21 -13.46 -14.77 -14.30
CA TYR A 21 -14.02 -13.69 -13.49
C TYR A 21 -13.20 -13.44 -12.22
N PHE A 22 -12.87 -14.49 -11.45
CA PHE A 22 -12.05 -14.35 -10.24
C PHE A 22 -10.63 -13.86 -10.56
N MET A 23 -10.00 -14.37 -11.61
CA MET A 23 -8.67 -13.91 -12.05
C MET A 23 -8.69 -12.44 -12.48
N SER A 24 -9.75 -11.98 -13.16
CA SER A 24 -9.87 -10.57 -13.58
C SER A 24 -9.95 -9.60 -12.40
N LYS A 25 -10.68 -9.97 -11.33
CA LYS A 25 -10.75 -9.17 -10.10
C LYS A 25 -9.40 -9.12 -9.37
N GLN A 26 -8.74 -10.27 -9.28
CA GLN A 26 -7.44 -10.38 -8.63
C GLN A 26 -6.37 -9.56 -9.38
N TYR A 27 -6.36 -9.62 -10.71
CA TYR A 27 -5.45 -8.84 -11.55
C TYR A 27 -5.66 -7.33 -11.41
N ASN A 28 -6.91 -6.88 -11.40
CA ASN A 28 -7.23 -5.46 -11.18
C ASN A 28 -6.83 -4.97 -9.78
N TRP A 29 -6.89 -5.82 -8.75
CA TRP A 29 -6.42 -5.44 -7.42
C TRP A 29 -4.90 -5.29 -7.39
N PHE A 30 -4.16 -6.24 -7.96
CA PHE A 30 -2.69 -6.17 -7.98
C PHE A 30 -2.15 -5.02 -8.84
N ASN A 31 -2.86 -4.62 -9.90
CA ASN A 31 -2.40 -3.55 -10.80
C ASN A 31 -2.82 -2.13 -10.40
N LYS A 32 -3.85 -1.97 -9.56
CA LYS A 32 -4.32 -0.64 -9.15
C LYS A 32 -3.42 0.02 -8.11
N ASN A 33 -2.83 -0.75 -7.20
CA ASN A 33 -2.10 -0.16 -6.08
C ASN A 33 -0.59 -0.27 -6.33
N LYS A 34 -0.01 0.75 -6.98
CA LYS A 34 1.43 0.79 -7.29
C LYS A 34 2.30 0.92 -6.04
N TYR A 35 1.80 1.60 -5.01
CA TYR A 35 2.55 1.86 -3.79
C TYR A 35 2.21 0.86 -2.69
N THR A 36 3.24 0.38 -2.01
CA THR A 36 3.18 -0.54 -0.88
C THR A 36 3.79 0.11 0.34
N ALA A 37 3.17 -0.08 1.50
CA ALA A 37 3.72 0.24 2.81
C ALA A 37 4.35 -1.01 3.43
N ALA A 38 5.51 -0.87 4.05
CA ALA A 38 6.22 -1.94 4.73
C ALA A 38 6.67 -1.46 6.11
N TYR A 39 6.19 -2.15 7.15
CA TYR A 39 6.55 -1.87 8.53
C TYR A 39 7.63 -2.85 8.98
N LEU A 40 8.78 -2.32 9.36
CA LEU A 40 9.91 -3.12 9.83
C LEU A 40 9.80 -3.38 11.32
N GLN A 41 10.50 -4.42 11.77
CA GLN A 41 10.62 -4.78 13.18
C GLN A 41 11.31 -3.67 14.01
N THR A 42 12.09 -2.80 13.36
CA THR A 42 12.70 -1.60 13.97
C THR A 42 11.68 -0.53 14.32
N GLY A 43 10.45 -0.64 13.82
CA GLY A 43 9.38 0.35 14.00
C GLY A 43 9.29 1.38 12.88
N GLU A 44 10.15 1.29 11.87
CA GLU A 44 10.17 2.19 10.72
C GLU A 44 9.12 1.78 9.68
N LEU A 45 8.47 2.77 9.07
CA LEU A 45 7.49 2.57 8.02
C LEU A 45 8.03 3.13 6.70
N TYR A 46 8.21 2.24 5.73
CA TYR A 46 8.66 2.56 4.39
C TYR A 46 7.50 2.48 3.40
N PHE A 47 7.54 3.36 2.41
CA PHE A 47 6.62 3.37 1.28
C PHE A 47 7.41 3.24 0.00
N GLY A 48 6.85 2.60 -1.02
CA GLY A 48 7.50 2.56 -2.34
C GLY A 48 6.78 1.64 -3.30
N GLU A 49 7.30 1.56 -4.52
CA GLU A 49 6.78 0.64 -5.53
C GLU A 49 7.38 -0.75 -5.32
N LYS A 50 6.53 -1.76 -5.15
CA LYS A 50 7.02 -3.14 -5.01
C LYS A 50 7.57 -3.65 -6.34
N VAL A 51 8.82 -4.08 -6.35
CA VAL A 51 9.48 -4.63 -7.55
C VAL A 51 10.02 -6.05 -7.32
N GLY A 52 9.91 -6.87 -8.36
CA GLY A 52 10.37 -8.26 -8.34
C GLY A 52 9.43 -9.22 -7.61
N MET A 53 9.47 -10.48 -8.03
CA MET A 53 8.63 -11.56 -7.50
C MET A 53 9.31 -12.31 -6.33
N ALA A 54 10.65 -12.42 -6.37
CA ALA A 54 11.46 -13.13 -5.37
C ALA A 54 12.19 -12.15 -4.45
N GLY A 55 11.48 -11.58 -3.47
CA GLY A 55 12.04 -10.58 -2.57
C GLY A 55 10.98 -9.59 -2.11
N PHE A 56 11.28 -8.82 -1.07
CA PHE A 56 10.51 -7.61 -0.79
C PHE A 56 11.40 -6.41 -1.15
N ASN A 57 11.33 -5.99 -2.42
CA ASN A 57 12.09 -4.86 -2.90
C ASN A 57 11.17 -3.67 -3.12
N LEU A 58 11.62 -2.49 -2.69
CA LEU A 58 10.94 -1.23 -2.91
C LEU A 58 11.77 -0.35 -3.84
N LYS A 59 11.18 0.10 -4.94
CA LYS A 59 11.72 1.15 -5.80
C LYS A 59 11.11 2.49 -5.39
N ASN A 60 11.86 3.58 -5.58
CA ASN A 60 11.44 4.93 -5.18
C ASN A 60 10.98 4.93 -3.72
N ALA A 61 11.82 4.43 -2.80
CA ALA A 61 11.41 4.29 -1.42
C ALA A 61 11.29 5.66 -0.73
N TRP A 62 10.33 5.80 0.17
CA TRP A 62 10.17 6.92 1.09
C TRP A 62 10.10 6.41 2.52
N LEU A 63 10.75 7.11 3.44
CA LEU A 63 10.70 6.86 4.88
C LEU A 63 9.72 7.83 5.54
N LEU A 64 8.84 7.30 6.39
CA LEU A 64 8.01 8.13 7.27
C LEU A 64 8.81 8.51 8.52
N ASN A 65 9.14 9.78 8.64
CA ASN A 65 9.81 10.34 9.81
C ASN A 65 8.79 11.08 10.68
N LYS A 66 8.81 10.80 11.98
CA LYS A 66 8.07 11.57 12.97
C LYS A 66 9.03 12.59 13.60
N GLY A 67 8.74 13.87 13.39
CA GLY A 67 9.49 14.96 14.02
C GLY A 67 9.22 15.07 15.52
N GLU A 68 10.10 15.75 16.24
CA GLU A 68 9.94 16.05 17.67
C GLU A 68 8.69 16.90 17.96
N ASP A 69 8.27 17.71 16.98
CA ASP A 69 7.04 18.48 16.99
C ASP A 69 5.77 17.64 16.77
N GLY A 70 5.91 16.32 16.67
CA GLY A 70 4.83 15.37 16.44
C GLY A 70 4.33 15.33 15.00
N LYS A 71 4.92 16.10 14.08
CA LYS A 71 4.52 16.10 12.67
C LYS A 71 5.17 14.96 11.92
N TYR A 72 4.44 14.44 10.93
CA TYR A 72 4.97 13.44 10.02
C TYR A 72 5.58 14.12 8.80
N SER A 73 6.73 13.61 8.38
CA SER A 73 7.43 14.02 7.17
C SER A 73 7.79 12.79 6.35
N LEU A 74 7.76 12.93 5.03
CA LEU A 74 8.25 11.90 4.13
C LEU A 74 9.62 12.31 3.63
N GLN A 75 10.59 11.41 3.79
CA GLN A 75 11.92 11.59 3.22
C GLN A 75 12.12 10.58 2.10
N GLU A 76 12.42 11.09 0.90
CA GLU A 76 12.77 10.21 -0.22
C GLU A 76 14.14 9.58 0.01
N PHE A 77 14.21 8.27 -0.17
CA PHE A 77 15.42 7.51 0.09
C PHE A 77 16.56 7.86 -0.89
N SER A 78 16.22 8.30 -2.11
CA SER A 78 17.19 8.80 -3.11
C SER A 78 17.90 10.09 -2.66
N GLN A 79 17.26 10.87 -1.76
CA GLN A 79 17.81 12.10 -1.19
C GLN A 79 18.57 11.88 0.12
N ALA A 80 18.71 10.64 0.58
CA ALA A 80 19.53 10.33 1.73
C ALA A 80 21.00 10.74 1.47
N ALA A 81 21.73 11.08 2.53
CA ALA A 81 23.12 11.55 2.43
C ALA A 81 24.05 10.59 1.65
N TRP A 82 23.73 9.30 1.68
CA TRP A 82 24.46 8.21 1.05
C TRP A 82 23.95 7.84 -0.35
N LYS A 83 22.94 8.57 -0.87
CA LYS A 83 22.39 8.49 -2.24
C LYS A 83 22.30 7.07 -2.82
N PRO A 84 21.52 6.18 -2.19
CA PRO A 84 21.38 4.81 -2.67
C PRO A 84 20.81 4.77 -4.09
N VAL A 85 21.38 3.90 -4.92
CA VAL A 85 20.98 3.73 -6.32
C VAL A 85 20.17 2.46 -6.48
N GLY A 86 19.06 2.53 -7.21
CA GLY A 86 18.24 1.37 -7.57
C GLY A 86 17.11 1.08 -6.58
N ALA A 87 16.79 -0.21 -6.41
CA ALA A 87 15.75 -0.67 -5.51
C ALA A 87 16.34 -1.04 -4.14
N MET A 88 15.64 -0.64 -3.07
CA MET A 88 15.95 -1.07 -1.72
C MET A 88 15.51 -2.53 -1.53
N HIS A 89 16.43 -3.38 -1.11
CA HIS A 89 16.12 -4.74 -0.70
C HIS A 89 15.81 -4.78 0.80
N LEU A 90 14.60 -5.20 1.16
CA LEU A 90 14.23 -5.44 2.55
C LEU A 90 14.26 -6.94 2.84
N ALA A 91 14.92 -7.29 3.95
CA ALA A 91 14.97 -8.66 4.43
C ALA A 91 13.56 -9.09 4.89
N LYS A 92 13.02 -10.16 4.30
CA LYS A 92 11.63 -10.58 4.53
C LYS A 92 11.34 -10.92 5.99
N ASP A 93 12.34 -11.44 6.71
CA ASP A 93 12.25 -11.78 8.13
C ASP A 93 12.23 -10.55 9.05
N LYS A 94 12.55 -9.36 8.52
CA LYS A 94 12.50 -8.08 9.25
C LYS A 94 11.25 -7.26 8.96
N VAL A 95 10.44 -7.66 8.00
CA VAL A 95 9.16 -7.01 7.68
C VAL A 95 8.07 -7.64 8.54
N VAL A 96 7.52 -6.87 9.47
CA VAL A 96 6.43 -7.31 10.35
C VAL A 96 5.13 -7.42 9.57
N PHE A 97 4.83 -6.39 8.76
CA PHE A 97 3.72 -6.44 7.83
C PHE A 97 3.98 -5.55 6.61
N TRP A 98 3.27 -5.84 5.53
CA TRP A 98 3.21 -4.97 4.37
C TRP A 98 1.78 -4.93 3.83
N THR A 99 1.39 -3.81 3.25
CA THR A 99 0.07 -3.63 2.65
C THR A 99 0.14 -2.70 1.46
N ASN A 100 -0.78 -2.86 0.52
CA ASN A 100 -0.96 -1.92 -0.56
C ASN A 100 -1.58 -0.62 -0.02
N ILE A 101 -1.10 0.51 -0.52
CA ILE A 101 -1.62 1.84 -0.17
C ILE A 101 -2.77 2.17 -1.12
N ASP A 102 -3.85 2.76 -0.57
CA ASP A 102 -4.94 3.29 -1.39
C ASP A 102 -4.46 4.50 -2.20
N GLU A 103 -4.76 4.53 -3.49
CA GLU A 103 -4.34 5.61 -4.39
C GLU A 103 -4.89 7.00 -3.99
N ASN A 104 -5.98 7.04 -3.21
CA ASN A 104 -6.62 8.25 -2.73
C ASN A 104 -6.11 8.71 -1.36
N SER A 105 -5.26 7.91 -0.70
CA SER A 105 -4.70 8.25 0.61
C SER A 105 -3.83 9.50 0.55
N ASP A 106 -3.74 10.23 1.66
CA ASP A 106 -2.88 11.42 1.75
C ASP A 106 -1.41 11.11 1.46
N ILE A 107 -0.93 9.94 1.89
CA ILE A 107 0.44 9.48 1.62
C ILE A 107 0.65 9.23 0.13
N ALA A 108 -0.29 8.56 -0.55
CA ALA A 108 -0.18 8.32 -1.99
C ALA A 108 -0.18 9.62 -2.79
N LYS A 109 -1.02 10.59 -2.42
CA LYS A 109 -1.05 11.92 -3.05
C LYS A 109 0.24 12.70 -2.82
N LEU A 110 0.81 12.60 -1.61
CA LEU A 110 2.07 13.26 -1.26
C LEU A 110 3.25 12.66 -2.03
N ILE A 111 3.29 11.34 -2.13
CA ILE A 111 4.26 10.60 -2.96
C ILE A 111 4.16 11.00 -4.43
N LYS A 112 2.95 11.18 -4.96
CA LYS A 112 2.70 11.64 -6.34
C LYS A 112 3.03 13.13 -6.56
N GLY A 113 3.34 13.88 -5.51
CA GLY A 113 3.55 15.34 -5.56
C GLY A 113 2.25 16.14 -5.70
N GLU A 114 1.09 15.50 -5.52
CA GLU A 114 -0.24 16.14 -5.56
C GLU A 114 -0.56 16.89 -4.26
N LYS A 115 0.11 16.52 -3.14
CA LYS A 115 0.00 17.17 -1.82
C LYS A 115 1.39 17.54 -1.30
N LYS A 116 1.55 18.72 -0.71
CA LYS A 116 2.83 19.15 -0.10
C LYS A 116 2.97 18.60 1.33
N SER A 117 4.20 18.35 1.76
CA SER A 117 4.54 17.63 3.01
C SER A 117 4.02 18.25 4.31
N SER A 118 3.60 19.51 4.28
CA SER A 118 3.11 20.26 5.46
C SER A 118 1.69 19.88 5.90
N ASP A 119 1.04 18.94 5.23
CA ASP A 119 -0.42 18.80 5.21
C ASP A 119 -0.93 17.40 5.66
N VAL A 120 -0.04 16.60 6.25
CA VAL A 120 -0.37 15.29 6.83
C VAL A 120 -0.50 15.46 8.35
N GLN A 121 -1.61 16.05 8.76
CA GLN A 121 -2.06 16.00 10.14
C GLN A 121 -2.98 14.77 10.28
N PRO A 122 -2.76 13.86 11.24
CA PRO A 122 -3.69 12.77 11.46
C PRO A 122 -5.07 13.34 11.80
N SER A 123 -6.08 12.94 11.02
CA SER A 123 -7.48 13.19 11.34
C SER A 123 -7.89 12.31 12.51
N THR A 124 -7.75 12.81 13.74
CA THR A 124 -8.53 12.30 14.87
C THR A 124 -9.96 12.82 14.75
N THR A 125 -10.86 11.97 14.25
CA THR A 125 -12.31 12.09 14.46
C THR A 125 -12.69 11.39 15.77
N SER A 126 -13.63 12.01 16.52
CA SER A 126 -14.26 11.66 17.83
C SER A 126 -13.39 11.89 19.09
N THR A 127 -13.79 12.67 20.12
CA THR A 127 -15.14 12.89 20.70
C THR A 127 -15.34 14.30 21.27
N GLU A 128 -16.55 14.81 21.04
CA GLU A 128 -17.22 15.99 21.60
C GLU A 128 -17.35 15.93 23.15
N SER A 129 -16.92 16.99 23.85
CA SER A 129 -17.45 17.38 25.17
C SER A 129 -17.09 18.83 25.47
N SER A 130 -17.87 19.73 24.88
CA SER A 130 -18.06 21.07 25.41
C SER A 130 -19.05 21.01 26.57
N THR A 131 -18.60 21.33 27.78
CA THR A 131 -19.39 22.15 28.72
C THR A 131 -18.45 22.88 29.66
N THR A 132 -18.09 24.11 29.28
CA THR A 132 -17.78 25.16 30.25
C THR A 132 -19.10 25.78 30.65
N THR A 133 -19.46 25.77 31.93
CA THR A 133 -20.26 26.86 32.53
C THR A 133 -19.89 26.98 34.00
N ASN A 134 -19.14 28.05 34.28
CA ASN A 134 -19.03 28.69 35.59
C ASN A 134 -20.42 29.08 36.11
N LYS A 135 -20.76 28.71 37.35
CA LYS A 135 -21.02 29.68 38.44
C LYS A 135 -21.04 28.96 39.79
#